data_AF-A0A352S7K1-F1
#
_entry.id   AF-A0A352S7K1-F1
#
_cell.length_a   1.000
_cell.length_b   1.000
_cell.length_c   1.000
_cell.angle_alpha   90.00
_cell.angle_beta   90.00
_cell.angle_gamma   90.00
#
_symmetry.space_group_name_H-M   'P 1'
#
loop_
_entity.id
_entity.type
_entity.pdbx_description
1 polymer ?
#
loop_
_entity_poly.entity_id
_entity_poly.type
_entity_poly.pdbx_seq_one_letter_code
_entity_poly.pdbx_strand_id
1 'polypeptide(L)' 'RLADAGTESVALLETGGHDFSPAITIPIGLAATVPKPGRYNYGFVTEPQPALNSRRGYQPRGRGLGGSSSINGM' A
#
# COMPACT_ATOMS: atom_id res chain seq x y z
N ARG A 1 17.92 3.94 -12.37
CA ARG A 1 16.45 3.79 -12.58
C ARG A 1 16.17 3.92 -14.08
N LEU A 2 15.04 3.44 -14.61
CA LEU A 2 14.74 3.53 -16.05
C LEU A 2 14.70 4.98 -16.54
N ALA A 3 14.09 5.88 -15.77
CA ALA A 3 14.01 7.31 -16.11
C ALA A 3 15.38 8.03 -16.09
N ASP A 4 16.38 7.50 -15.38
CA ASP A 4 17.71 8.15 -15.28
C ASP A 4 18.51 8.05 -16.59
N ALA A 5 18.13 7.15 -17.50
CA ALA A 5 18.80 6.97 -18.79
C ALA A 5 18.48 8.09 -19.79
N GLY A 6 17.35 8.79 -19.64
CA GLY A 6 17.00 9.99 -20.40
C GLY A 6 16.72 9.82 -21.90
N THR A 7 16.91 8.63 -22.46
CA THR A 7 16.74 8.38 -23.91
C THR A 7 15.31 7.97 -24.30
N GLU A 8 14.51 7.49 -23.35
CA GLU A 8 13.20 6.89 -23.59
C GLU A 8 12.09 7.58 -22.79
N SER A 9 10.85 7.49 -23.30
CA SER A 9 9.65 7.86 -22.53
C SER A 9 9.22 6.71 -21.62
N VAL A 10 9.06 6.98 -20.32
CA VAL A 10 8.65 5.98 -19.32
C VAL A 10 7.27 6.34 -18.78
N ALA A 11 6.34 5.40 -18.83
CA ALA A 11 5.02 5.54 -18.22
C ALA A 11 4.92 4.72 -16.92
N LEU A 12 4.43 5.35 -15.85
CA LEU A 12 4.06 4.68 -14.60
C LEU A 12 2.54 4.75 -14.44
N LEU A 13 1.89 3.60 -14.36
CA LEU A 13 0.45 3.50 -14.11
C LEU A 13 0.22 3.05 -12.68
N GLU A 14 -0.46 3.89 -11.90
CA GLU A 14 -0.83 3.62 -10.51
C GLU A 14 -2.31 3.93 -10.33
N THR A 15 -3.04 3.05 -9.63
CA THR A 15 -4.50 3.15 -9.50
C THR A 15 -4.93 3.97 -8.27
N GLY A 16 -4.03 4.17 -7.31
CA GLY A 16 -4.23 5.03 -6.15
C GLY A 16 -3.76 6.47 -6.37
N GLY A 17 -3.81 7.26 -5.30
CA GLY A 17 -3.36 8.66 -5.32
C GLY A 17 -1.87 8.81 -5.03
N HIS A 18 -1.41 10.05 -4.98
CA HIS A 18 -0.08 10.38 -4.46
C HIS A 18 -0.04 10.20 -2.93
N ASP A 19 1.14 9.88 -2.43
CA ASP A 19 1.46 9.67 -1.02
C ASP A 19 1.80 10.94 -0.22
N PHE A 20 1.62 12.14 -0.79
CA PHE A 20 1.83 13.42 -0.12
C PHE A 20 0.71 13.75 0.89
N SER A 21 0.61 12.96 1.95
CA SER A 21 -0.34 13.12 3.05
C SER A 21 0.36 12.98 4.40
N PRO A 22 0.03 13.79 5.41
CA PRO A 22 0.53 13.60 6.78
C PRO A 22 0.25 12.19 7.34
N ALA A 23 -0.81 11.52 6.87
CA ALA A 23 -1.11 10.15 7.26
C ALA A 23 -0.09 9.12 6.73
N ILE A 24 0.76 9.50 5.78
CA ILE A 24 1.82 8.67 5.21
C ILE A 24 3.20 9.19 5.64
N THR A 25 3.43 10.49 5.51
CA THR A 25 4.77 11.08 5.71
C THR A 25 5.18 11.18 7.17
N ILE A 26 4.21 11.15 8.11
CA ILE A 26 4.48 11.09 9.54
C ILE A 26 4.43 9.61 9.97
N PRO A 27 5.50 9.04 10.57
CA PRO A 27 5.57 7.60 10.87
C PRO A 27 4.37 7.05 11.68
N ILE A 28 3.86 7.80 12.65
CA ILE A 28 2.70 7.37 13.45
C ILE A 28 1.40 7.25 12.62
N GLY A 29 1.38 7.84 11.42
CA GLY A 29 0.27 7.76 10.47
C GLY A 29 -0.09 6.34 10.04
N LEU A 30 0.82 5.37 10.18
CA LEU A 30 0.55 3.95 9.95
C LEU A 30 -0.65 3.43 10.78
N ALA A 31 -0.86 3.99 11.98
CA ALA A 31 -1.98 3.65 12.86
C ALA A 31 -3.34 4.06 12.27
N ALA A 32 -3.36 5.01 11.33
CA ALA A 32 -4.56 5.45 10.63
C ALA A 32 -4.74 4.77 9.25
N THR A 33 -3.65 4.35 8.60
CA THR A 33 -3.69 3.83 7.21
C THR A 33 -3.78 2.30 7.12
N VAL A 34 -3.20 1.57 8.07
CA VAL A 34 -3.10 0.10 8.04
C VAL A 34 -4.35 -0.63 8.52
N PRO A 35 -5.08 -0.22 9.59
CA PRO A 35 -6.08 -1.09 10.23
C PRO A 35 -7.30 -1.45 9.38
N LYS A 36 -7.65 -0.64 8.37
CA LYS A 36 -8.86 -0.86 7.55
C LYS A 36 -8.60 -0.54 6.07
N PRO A 37 -9.38 -1.14 5.14
CA PRO A 37 -9.41 -0.72 3.76
C PRO A 37 -9.76 0.77 3.63
N GLY A 38 -9.23 1.44 2.62
CA GLY A 38 -9.53 2.85 2.37
C GLY A 38 -8.70 3.47 1.26
N ARG A 39 -8.49 4.79 1.37
CA ARG A 39 -7.78 5.59 0.36
C ARG A 39 -6.36 5.09 0.09
N TYR A 40 -5.64 4.70 1.14
CA TYR A 40 -4.23 4.33 1.08
C TYR A 40 -3.97 2.83 1.19
N ASN A 41 -5.01 2.03 1.36
CA ASN A 41 -4.87 0.62 1.68
C ASN A 41 -6.00 -0.20 1.04
N TYR A 42 -5.65 -1.20 0.23
CA TYR A 42 -6.63 -2.12 -0.34
C TYR A 42 -7.32 -2.97 0.73
N GLY A 43 -6.62 -3.29 1.83
CA GLY A 43 -7.16 -4.03 2.96
C GLY A 43 -7.74 -5.40 2.57
N PHE A 44 -6.99 -6.17 1.78
CA PHE A 44 -7.44 -7.48 1.33
C PHE A 44 -7.67 -8.46 2.49
N VAL A 45 -8.40 -9.52 2.20
CA VAL A 45 -8.59 -10.66 3.11
C VAL A 45 -8.30 -11.95 2.35
N THR A 46 -7.66 -12.90 3.02
CA THR A 46 -7.43 -14.22 2.42
C THR A 46 -8.75 -15.01 2.30
N GLU A 47 -8.75 -16.06 1.49
CA GLU A 47 -9.70 -17.17 1.64
C GLU A 47 -9.54 -17.83 3.03
N PRO A 48 -10.57 -18.56 3.53
CA PRO A 48 -10.48 -19.32 4.77
C PRO A 48 -9.27 -20.26 4.75
N GLN A 49 -8.43 -20.20 5.77
CA GLN A 49 -7.21 -21.01 5.84
C GLN A 49 -7.44 -22.24 6.74
N PRO A 50 -7.38 -23.48 6.21
CA PRO A 50 -7.62 -24.69 7.00
C PRO A 50 -6.69 -24.81 8.22
N ALA A 51 -5.42 -24.44 8.06
CA ALA A 51 -4.43 -24.44 9.14
C ALA A 51 -4.63 -23.34 10.20
N LEU A 52 -5.59 -22.43 10.00
CA LEU A 52 -5.90 -21.34 10.94
C LEU A 52 -7.34 -21.41 11.43
N ASN A 53 -7.92 -22.60 11.57
CA ASN A 53 -9.32 -22.82 11.95
C ASN A 53 -10.29 -22.08 11.02
N SER A 54 -10.04 -22.15 9.70
CA SER A 54 -10.84 -21.48 8.67
C SER A 54 -10.93 -19.96 8.83
N ARG A 55 -10.02 -19.33 9.57
CA ARG A 55 -9.97 -17.86 9.66
C ARG A 55 -9.57 -17.24 8.32
N ARG A 56 -10.12 -16.06 8.05
CA ARG A 56 -9.68 -15.16 6.99
C ARG A 56 -8.68 -14.15 7.56
N GLY A 57 -7.47 -14.14 7.04
CA GLY A 57 -6.41 -13.22 7.48
C GLY A 57 -6.55 -11.86 6.80
N TYR A 58 -6.47 -10.78 7.57
CA TYR A 58 -6.39 -9.42 7.03
C TYR A 58 -4.99 -9.15 6.46
N GLN A 59 -4.95 -8.57 5.26
CA GLN A 59 -3.73 -8.33 4.48
C GLN A 59 -3.72 -6.90 3.94
N PRO A 60 -3.19 -5.92 4.70
CA PRO A 60 -3.07 -4.55 4.22
C PRO A 60 -2.07 -4.49 3.06
N ARG A 61 -2.42 -3.73 2.02
CA ARG A 61 -1.56 -3.47 0.85
C ARG A 61 -1.72 -2.01 0.46
N GLY A 62 -0.61 -1.29 0.35
CA GLY A 62 -0.63 0.13 0.01
C GLY A 62 -1.22 0.36 -1.37
N ARG A 63 -2.07 1.39 -1.47
CA ARG A 63 -2.76 1.80 -2.69
C ARG A 63 -2.37 3.23 -3.04
N GLY A 64 -1.66 3.41 -4.15
CA GLY A 64 -1.09 4.70 -4.56
C GLY A 64 0.41 4.65 -4.76
N LEU A 65 0.98 5.80 -5.14
CA LEU A 65 2.41 5.93 -5.39
C LEU A 65 3.20 5.57 -4.12
N GLY A 66 4.30 4.84 -4.30
CA GLY A 66 5.07 4.22 -3.21
C GLY A 66 4.51 2.89 -2.71
N GLY A 67 3.24 2.58 -2.99
CA GLY A 67 2.63 1.29 -2.70
C GLY A 67 2.68 0.95 -1.20
N SER A 68 3.04 -0.29 -0.85
CA SER A 68 3.08 -0.71 0.55
C SER A 68 4.19 -0.05 1.37
N SER A 69 5.23 0.49 0.72
CA SER A 69 6.27 1.27 1.43
C SER A 69 5.71 2.55 2.04
N SER A 70 4.61 3.09 1.51
CA SER A 70 3.95 4.29 2.04
C SER A 70 3.07 4.03 3.27
N ILE A 71 2.83 2.76 3.65
CA ILE A 71 2.01 2.39 4.82
C ILE A 71 2.68 1.36 5.72
N ASN A 72 4.01 1.21 5.61
CA ASN A 72 4.76 0.23 6.37
C ASN A 72 5.15 0.76 7.76
N GLY A 73 5.93 -0.04 8.50
CA GLY A 73 6.54 0.34 9.78
C GLY A 73 7.90 1.02 9.64
N MET A 74 8.11 1.79 8.56
CA MET A 74 9.39 2.28 7.97
C MET A 74 10.01 1.34 6.94
#